data_AF-A0A354TIX6-F1
#
_entry.id   AF-A0A354TIX6-F1
#
_cell.length_a   1.000
_cell.length_b   1.000
_cell.length_c   1.000
_cell.angle_alpha   90.00
_cell.angle_beta   90.00
_cell.angle_gamma   90.00
#
_symmetry.space_group_name_H-M   'P 1'
#
loop_
_entity.id
_entity.type
_entity.pdbx_description
1 polymer ?
#
loop_
_entity_poly.entity_id
_entity_poly.type
_entity_poly.pdbx_seq_one_letter_code
_entity_poly.pdbx_strand_id
1 'polypeptide(L)'
;MAEPIINAIDLASWLRKARRAPDPVAYLDGLNNQATDAVAAGDEYVTITSDEGGSNTAERRVDARFLQHVTELCLQRLEAESAAGGADKLPPPGAVRYGDFS
;
A
#
# COMPACT_ATOMS: atom_id res chain seq x y z
N MET A 1 -10.32 16.90 -8.64
CA MET A 1 -9.19 16.07 -9.09
C MET A 1 -9.74 14.72 -9.50
N ALA A 2 -9.13 14.04 -10.48
CA ALA A 2 -9.53 12.66 -10.77
C ALA A 2 -9.14 11.78 -9.58
N GLU A 3 -10.03 10.89 -9.14
CA GLU A 3 -9.68 9.90 -8.12
C GLU A 3 -8.51 9.05 -8.62
N PRO A 4 -7.43 8.88 -7.84
CA PRO A 4 -6.30 8.07 -8.24
C PRO A 4 -6.74 6.60 -8.37
N ILE A 5 -6.59 6.05 -9.58
CA ILE A 5 -6.94 4.66 -9.86
C ILE A 5 -5.78 3.76 -9.42
N ILE A 6 -6.03 2.91 -8.43
CA ILE A 6 -5.06 1.93 -7.96
C ILE A 6 -4.91 0.83 -9.00
N ASN A 7 -3.69 0.64 -9.48
CA ASN A 7 -3.36 -0.39 -10.45
C ASN A 7 -2.40 -1.44 -9.87
N ALA A 8 -2.14 -2.50 -10.66
CA ALA A 8 -1.23 -3.58 -10.26
C ALA A 8 0.23 -3.10 -10.05
N ILE A 9 0.66 -2.07 -10.78
CA ILE A 9 2.01 -1.48 -10.66
C ILE A 9 2.16 -0.75 -9.32
N ASP A 10 1.11 -0.06 -8.87
CA ASP A 10 1.08 0.60 -7.57
C ASP A 10 1.25 -0.44 -6.47
N LEU A 11 0.38 -1.45 -6.44
CA LEU A 11 0.40 -2.51 -5.42
C LEU A 11 1.77 -3.21 -5.34
N ALA A 12 2.35 -3.60 -6.48
CA ALA A 12 3.66 -4.23 -6.52
C ALA A 12 4.80 -3.30 -6.04
N SER A 13 4.69 -1.99 -6.29
CA SER A 13 5.68 -1.02 -5.85
C SER A 13 5.59 -0.75 -4.35
N TRP A 14 4.38 -0.64 -3.80
CA TRP A 14 4.14 -0.49 -2.38
C TRP A 14 4.53 -1.73 -1.58
N LEU A 15 4.22 -2.93 -2.06
CA LEU A 15 4.68 -4.18 -1.43
C LEU A 15 6.21 -4.28 -1.41
N ARG A 16 6.89 -3.92 -2.51
CA ARG A 16 8.36 -3.89 -2.54
C ARG A 16 8.93 -2.90 -1.54
N LYS A 17 8.29 -1.74 -1.37
CA LYS A 17 8.70 -0.75 -0.37
C LYS A 17 8.50 -1.27 1.05
N ALA A 18 7.33 -1.83 1.36
CA ALA A 18 7.02 -2.39 2.67
C ALA A 18 7.99 -3.51 3.06
N ARG A 19 8.36 -4.39 2.12
CA ARG A 19 9.34 -5.48 2.36
C ARG A 19 10.76 -5.01 2.66
N ARG A 20 11.08 -3.73 2.45
CA ARG A 20 12.37 -3.15 2.88
C ARG A 20 12.35 -2.72 4.34
N ALA A 21 11.16 -2.56 4.94
CA ALA A 21 11.03 -2.28 6.35
C ALA A 21 11.36 -3.55 7.17
N PRO A 22 11.84 -3.39 8.42
CA PRO A 22 12.07 -4.53 9.32
C PRO A 22 10.82 -5.38 9.55
N ASP A 23 9.66 -4.72 9.63
CA ASP A 23 8.36 -5.35 9.71
C ASP A 23 7.43 -4.74 8.65
N PRO A 24 7.16 -5.47 7.54
CA PRO A 24 6.31 -4.96 6.47
C PRO A 24 4.86 -4.72 6.89
N VAL A 25 4.33 -5.52 7.83
CA VAL A 25 2.93 -5.42 8.29
C VAL A 25 2.80 -4.18 9.17
N ALA A 26 3.64 -4.06 10.20
CA ALA A 26 3.62 -2.88 11.08
C ALA A 26 3.89 -1.57 10.32
N TYR A 27 4.73 -1.59 9.28
CA TYR A 27 4.94 -0.44 8.40
C TYR A 27 3.66 -0.03 7.66
N LEU A 28 2.96 -0.99 7.06
CA LEU A 28 1.73 -0.73 6.32
C LEU A 28 0.59 -0.32 7.24
N ASP A 29 0.46 -0.94 8.42
CA ASP A 29 -0.52 -0.56 9.45
C ASP A 29 -0.30 0.88 9.91
N GLY A 30 0.95 1.29 10.14
CA GLY A 30 1.28 2.67 10.50
C GLY A 30 0.81 3.68 9.46
N LEU A 31 1.02 3.38 8.17
CA LEU A 31 0.55 4.24 7.08
C LEU A 31 -0.97 4.22 6.93
N ASN A 32 -1.61 3.06 7.09
CA ASN A 32 -3.06 2.91 7.01
C ASN A 32 -3.75 3.67 8.14
N ASN A 33 -3.20 3.62 9.35
CA ASN A 33 -3.70 4.39 10.50
C ASN A 33 -3.60 5.90 10.24
N GLN A 34 -2.46 6.40 9.74
CA GLN A 34 -2.31 7.82 9.38
C GLN A 34 -3.32 8.25 8.30
N ALA A 35 -3.55 7.40 7.30
CA ALA A 35 -4.55 7.64 6.27
C ALA A 35 -5.98 7.65 6.84
N THR A 36 -6.29 6.71 7.72
CA THR A 36 -7.60 6.58 8.38
C THR A 36 -7.88 7.77 9.28
N ASP A 37 -6.89 8.24 10.05
CA ASP A 37 -6.99 9.43 10.89
C ASP A 37 -7.23 10.69 10.07
N ALA A 38 -6.46 10.88 8.98
CA ALA A 38 -6.64 12.01 8.07
C ALA A 38 -8.05 12.01 7.44
N VAL A 39 -8.49 10.86 6.94
CA VAL A 39 -9.85 10.68 6.41
C VAL A 39 -10.91 11.01 7.46
N ALA A 40 -10.75 10.54 8.70
CA ALA A 40 -11.69 10.78 9.79
C ALA A 40 -11.73 12.26 10.19
N ALA A 41 -10.60 12.97 10.09
CA ALA A 41 -10.49 14.41 10.31
C ALA A 41 -11.05 15.25 9.13
N GLY A 42 -11.30 14.64 7.97
CA GLY A 42 -11.72 15.32 6.75
C GLY A 42 -10.57 15.89 5.92
N ASP A 43 -9.33 15.47 6.20
CA ASP A 43 -8.14 15.86 5.43
C ASP A 43 -8.07 15.08 4.11
N GLU A 44 -7.77 15.79 3.03
CA GLU A 44 -7.60 15.20 1.70
C GLU A 44 -6.26 14.46 1.56
N TYR A 45 -5.24 14.87 2.33
CA TYR A 45 -3.86 14.42 2.14
C TYR A 45 -3.18 14.00 3.45
N VAL A 46 -2.35 12.97 3.34
CA VAL A 46 -1.34 12.61 4.35
C VAL A 46 0.02 13.10 3.88
N THR A 47 0.78 13.71 4.79
CA THR A 47 2.19 14.04 4.54
C THR A 47 3.06 12.84 4.85
N ILE A 48 3.74 12.30 3.85
CA ILE A 48 4.72 11.23 4.01
C ILE A 48 6.11 11.83 3.78
N THR A 49 7.00 11.61 4.75
CA THR A 49 8.43 11.91 4.58
C THR A 49 9.07 10.76 3.80
N SER A 50 9.68 11.08 2.65
CA SER A 50 10.55 10.10 2.00
C SER A 50 11.93 10.14 2.64
N ASP A 51 12.33 9.03 3.26
CA ASP A 51 13.72 8.79 3.63
C ASP A 51 14.55 8.46 2.38
N GLU A 52 14.75 9.46 1.53
CA GLU A 52 15.86 9.48 0.59
C GLU A 52 17.08 9.90 1.42
N GLY A 53 17.89 8.95 1.86
CA GLY A 53 18.99 9.19 2.81
C GLY A 53 19.87 10.41 2.43
N GLY A 54 20.25 11.20 3.43
CA GLY A 54 21.03 12.44 3.27
C GLY A 54 20.24 13.71 3.66
N SER A 55 20.63 14.88 3.13
CA SER A 55 19.97 16.17 3.41
C SER A 55 18.69 16.43 2.59
N ASN A 56 18.18 15.41 1.89
CA ASN A 56 17.08 15.54 0.93
C ASN A 56 15.82 14.83 1.43
N THR A 57 15.46 15.08 2.69
CA THR A 57 14.12 14.73 3.19
C THR A 57 13.09 15.59 2.46
N ALA A 58 12.33 14.96 1.57
CA ALA A 58 11.21 15.60 0.89
C ALA A 58 9.89 15.18 1.55
N GLU A 59 9.11 16.18 1.96
CA GLU A 59 7.72 15.98 2.36
C GLU A 59 6.85 15.89 1.10
N ARG A 60 6.09 14.81 0.99
CA ARG A 60 5.17 14.60 -0.13
C ARG A 60 3.77 14.42 0.40
N ARG A 61 2.82 15.16 -0.16
CA ARG A 61 1.40 14.96 0.09
C ARG A 61 0.89 13.83 -0.77
N VAL A 62 0.27 12.85 -0.13
CA VAL A 62 -0.36 11.70 -0.78
C VAL A 62 -1.84 11.73 -0.41
N ASP A 63 -2.71 11.49 -1.39
CA ASP A 63 -4.15 11.42 -1.16
C ASP A 63 -4.46 10.39 -0.07
N ALA A 64 -5.23 10.79 0.94
CA ALA A 64 -5.48 9.96 2.12
C ALA A 64 -6.29 8.70 1.76
N ARG A 65 -7.27 8.82 0.85
CA ARG A 65 -8.09 7.69 0.39
C ARG A 65 -7.28 6.71 -0.44
N PHE A 66 -6.43 7.22 -1.32
CA PHE A 66 -5.48 6.42 -2.07
C PHE A 66 -4.57 5.63 -1.14
N LEU A 67 -3.97 6.31 -0.15
CA LEU A 67 -3.05 5.68 0.80
C LEU A 67 -3.76 4.60 1.62
N GLN A 68 -4.97 4.87 2.10
CA GLN A 68 -5.80 3.92 2.83
C GLN A 68 -6.08 2.67 1.99
N HIS A 69 -6.55 2.84 0.76
CA HIS A 69 -6.87 1.70 -0.12
C HIS A 69 -5.64 0.89 -0.53
N VAL A 70 -4.53 1.54 -0.89
CA VAL A 70 -3.34 0.79 -1.35
C VAL A 70 -2.66 0.03 -0.21
N THR A 71 -2.65 0.58 1.00
CA THR A 71 -2.11 -0.10 2.18
C THR A 71 -2.96 -1.28 2.59
N GLU A 72 -4.29 -1.14 2.57
CA GLU A 72 -5.24 -2.24 2.83
C GLU A 72 -5.04 -3.41 1.85
N LEU A 73 -4.94 -3.12 0.55
CA LEU A 73 -4.66 -4.16 -0.46
C LEU A 73 -3.29 -4.83 -0.26
N CYS A 74 -2.29 -4.09 0.21
CA CYS A 74 -0.99 -4.68 0.56
C CYS A 74 -1.10 -5.62 1.76
N LEU A 75 -1.84 -5.22 2.80
CA LEU A 75 -2.05 -6.02 4.02
C LEU A 75 -2.78 -7.32 3.70
N GLN A 76 -3.91 -7.25 2.99
CA GLN A 76 -4.66 -8.42 2.52
C GLN A 76 -3.79 -9.36 1.69
N ARG A 77 -2.88 -8.81 0.87
CA ARG A 77 -1.92 -9.62 0.11
C ARG A 77 -0.93 -10.33 1.03
N LEU A 78 -0.34 -9.65 2.01
CA LEU A 78 0.60 -10.27 2.95
C LEU A 78 -0.07 -11.35 3.81
N GLU A 79 -1.31 -11.13 4.23
CA GLU A 79 -2.12 -12.12 4.94
C GLU A 79 -2.37 -13.36 4.08
N ALA A 80 -2.76 -13.16 2.82
CA ALA A 80 -2.96 -14.26 1.88
C ALA A 80 -1.66 -15.05 1.63
N GLU A 81 -0.51 -14.38 1.52
CA GLU A 81 0.79 -15.03 1.35
C GLU A 81 1.17 -15.88 2.56
N SER A 82 0.90 -15.36 3.77
CA SER A 82 1.09 -16.09 5.02
C SER A 82 0.21 -17.34 5.05
N ALA A 83 -1.08 -17.21 4.71
CA ALA A 83 -2.01 -18.32 4.66
C ALA A 83 -1.66 -19.38 3.59
N ALA A 84 -1.15 -18.96 2.43
CA ALA A 84 -0.67 -19.86 1.39
C ALA A 84 0.67 -20.54 1.75
N GLY A 85 1.39 -20.02 2.75
CA GLY A 85 2.72 -20.48 3.13
C GLY A 85 3.79 -20.12 2.10
N GLY A 86 3.68 -18.92 1.50
CA GLY A 86 4.67 -18.38 0.56
C GLY A 86 4.07 -17.51 -0.56
N ALA A 87 4.80 -16.46 -0.96
CA ALA A 87 4.39 -15.57 -2.04
C ALA A 87 4.42 -16.22 -3.43
N ASP A 88 5.27 -17.24 -3.60
CA ASP A 88 5.42 -18.06 -4.81
C ASP A 88 4.19 -18.93 -5.10
N LYS A 89 3.33 -19.14 -4.10
CA LYS A 89 2.10 -19.93 -4.20
C LYS A 89 0.87 -19.11 -4.56
N LEU A 90 1.01 -17.79 -4.69
CA LEU A 90 -0.06 -16.91 -5.12
C LEU A 90 0.22 -16.35 -6.51
N PRO A 91 -0.80 -16.21 -7.37
CA PRO A 91 -0.65 -15.53 -8.64
C PRO A 91 -0.19 -14.08 -8.38
N PRO A 92 0.60 -13.47 -9.28
CA PRO A 92 1.10 -12.11 -9.05
C PRO A 92 -0.05 -11.11 -8.86
N PRO A 93 0.18 -9.99 -8.15
CA PRO A 93 -0.82 -8.94 -8.01
C PRO A 93 -1.41 -8.54 -9.37
N GLY A 94 -2.74 -8.57 -9.51
CA GLY A 94 -3.43 -8.27 -10.77
C GLY A 94 -3.48 -9.40 -11.80
N ALA A 95 -3.04 -10.62 -11.46
CA ALA A 95 -3.09 -11.77 -12.37
C ALA A 95 -4.44 -12.50 -12.44
N VAL A 96 -5.41 -12.14 -11.58
CA VAL A 96 -6.80 -12.62 -11.71
C VAL A 96 -7.37 -12.01 -12.99
N ARG A 97 -7.38 -12.79 -14.06
CA ARG A 97 -8.13 -12.44 -15.26
C ARG A 97 -9.59 -12.76 -14.99
N TYR A 98 -10.49 -11.85 -15.36
CA TYR A 98 -11.94 -11.92 -15.17
C TYR A 98 -12.64 -13.18 -15.75
N GLY A 99 -11.89 -14.14 -16.31
CA GLY A 99 -12.40 -15.37 -16.93
C GLY A 99 -12.42 -16.61 -16.05
N ASP A 100 -11.94 -16.54 -14.80
CA ASP A 100 -11.86 -17.72 -13.90
C ASP A 100 -13.09 -17.90 -12.99
N PHE A 101 -14.11 -17.02 -13.13
CA PHE A 101 -15.43 -17.23 -12.56
C PHE A 101 -16.37 -17.76 -13.65
N SER A 102 -16.38 -19.09 -13.83
CA SER A 102 -17.35 -19.82 -14.66
C SER A 102 -18.15 -20.80 -13.82
#